data_AF-A0A4P9WRH4-F1
#
_entry.id   AF-A0A4P9WRH4-F1
#
_cell.length_a   1.000
_cell.length_b   1.000
_cell.length_c   1.000
_cell.angle_alpha   90.00
_cell.angle_beta   90.00
_cell.angle_gamma   90.00
#
_symmetry.space_group_name_H-M   'P 1'
#
loop_
_entity.id
_entity.type
_entity.pdbx_description
1 polymer ?
#
loop_
_entity_poly.entity_id
_entity_poly.type
_entity_poly.pdbx_seq_one_letter_code
_entity_poly.pdbx_strand_id
1 'polypeptide(L)'
;MDPASGIVATHAATLLPFFLARLEDQPSIEASIQGLLNLSLTTIWSADQIALIMSALVSDIALQQFPQAARHAVFSLFDRLLDANLAQMQQHNDLVVQAFIHALDGEKDPRCLLLAFPTAQRIYQHFTILADAAAAGADPDDASLAETLFDVTSCYFPITFRPPPGDPFGITPEQLKNALHPLLVAIPENAPFALPFLSEKLTAESRHARRDAMEVLALGPSLGPHDVVPYLGELWSSIRAEVVHAHDDSGERAALAAITTLTTVLGRDAARIDAFLADTIERDVVRKLNDPDANEATAHGKIVAA
;
A
#
# COMPACT_ATOMS: atom_id res chain seq x y z
N MET A 1 19.24 -43.20 9.51
CA MET A 1 19.18 -41.78 9.88
C MET A 1 18.02 -41.19 9.12
N ASP A 2 17.00 -40.78 9.85
CA ASP A 2 15.82 -40.14 9.30
C ASP A 2 16.18 -38.68 8.92
N PRO A 3 15.99 -38.23 7.67
CA PRO A 3 16.20 -36.83 7.28
C PRO A 3 15.29 -35.84 8.01
N ALA A 4 14.29 -36.33 8.77
CA ALA A 4 13.31 -35.54 9.49
C ALA A 4 13.77 -35.01 10.86
N SER A 5 15.03 -35.20 11.29
CA SER A 5 15.57 -34.44 12.43
C SER A 5 15.89 -33.01 12.00
N GLY A 6 14.84 -32.25 11.66
CA GLY A 6 14.92 -30.82 11.41
C GLY A 6 15.58 -30.10 12.59
N ILE A 7 16.08 -28.89 12.34
CA ILE A 7 16.66 -28.03 13.37
C ILE A 7 15.63 -27.89 14.50
N VAL A 8 15.85 -28.60 15.61
CA VAL A 8 14.99 -28.53 16.80
C VAL A 8 14.96 -27.08 17.29
N ALA A 9 13.83 -26.62 17.85
CA ALA A 9 13.68 -25.25 18.39
C ALA A 9 14.84 -24.80 19.30
N THR A 10 15.47 -25.74 20.02
CA THR A 10 16.66 -25.52 20.85
C THR A 10 17.89 -25.05 20.05
N HIS A 11 18.09 -25.57 18.85
CA HIS A 11 19.15 -25.11 17.95
C HIS A 11 18.81 -23.75 17.36
N ALA A 12 17.54 -23.49 17.04
CA ALA A 12 17.10 -22.19 16.52
C ALA A 12 17.36 -21.05 17.53
N ALA A 13 17.08 -21.28 18.81
CA ALA A 13 17.38 -20.30 19.87
C ALA A 13 18.89 -20.00 20.02
N THR A 14 19.75 -20.98 19.76
CA THR A 14 21.21 -20.82 19.84
C THR A 14 21.78 -20.15 18.59
N LEU A 15 21.22 -20.44 17.41
CA LEU A 15 21.65 -19.90 16.13
C LEU A 15 21.15 -18.47 15.87
N LEU A 16 20.04 -18.07 16.49
CA LEU A 16 19.47 -16.74 16.32
C LEU A 16 20.50 -15.63 16.65
N PRO A 17 21.12 -15.57 17.86
CA PRO A 17 22.12 -14.54 18.15
C PRO A 17 23.33 -14.58 17.21
N PHE A 18 23.73 -15.77 16.76
CA PHE A 18 24.83 -15.92 15.82
C PHE A 18 24.53 -15.22 14.49
N PHE A 19 23.37 -15.48 13.90
CA PHE A 19 23.00 -14.87 12.62
C PHE A 19 22.75 -13.36 12.75
N LEU A 20 22.10 -12.89 13.83
CA LEU A 20 21.90 -11.46 14.07
C LEU A 20 23.24 -10.71 14.16
N ALA A 21 24.23 -11.25 14.88
CA ALA A 21 25.56 -10.65 15.01
C ALA A 21 26.37 -10.63 13.70
N ARG A 22 25.92 -11.33 12.66
CA ARG A 22 26.55 -11.35 11.33
C ARG A 22 25.91 -10.38 10.33
N LEU A 23 24.83 -9.70 10.71
CA LEU A 23 24.21 -8.68 9.85
C LEU A 23 25.05 -7.41 9.69
N GLU A 24 26.06 -7.23 10.54
CA GLU A 24 27.04 -6.14 10.44
C GLU A 24 28.23 -6.48 9.53
N ASP A 25 28.41 -7.75 9.18
CA ASP A 25 29.58 -8.24 8.42
C ASP A 25 29.21 -8.48 6.95
N GLN A 26 29.59 -7.54 6.08
CA GLN A 26 29.10 -7.46 4.70
C GLN A 26 29.17 -8.76 3.87
N PRO A 27 30.24 -9.58 3.95
CA PRO A 27 30.31 -10.86 3.24
C PRO A 27 29.32 -11.93 3.73
N SER A 28 28.83 -11.84 4.97
CA SER A 28 27.99 -12.86 5.60
C SER A 28 26.50 -12.46 5.71
N ILE A 29 26.13 -11.23 5.37
CA ILE A 29 24.75 -10.71 5.44
C ILE A 29 23.75 -11.63 4.72
N GLU A 30 24.01 -11.97 3.46
CA GLU A 30 23.07 -12.77 2.66
C GLU A 30 22.86 -14.16 3.28
N ALA A 31 23.95 -14.86 3.59
CA ALA A 31 23.87 -16.16 4.24
C ALA A 31 23.18 -16.09 5.61
N SER A 32 23.34 -14.98 6.33
CA SER A 32 22.78 -14.81 7.68
C SER A 32 21.28 -14.58 7.67
N ILE A 33 20.78 -13.68 6.80
CA ILE A 33 19.33 -13.50 6.63
C ILE A 33 18.69 -14.75 6.07
N GLN A 34 19.33 -15.43 5.11
CA GLN A 34 18.83 -16.73 4.61
C GLN A 34 18.79 -17.79 5.71
N GLY A 35 19.80 -17.83 6.58
CA GLY A 35 19.81 -18.67 7.77
C GLY A 35 18.61 -18.40 8.68
N LEU A 36 18.35 -17.13 9.01
CA LEU A 36 17.21 -16.71 9.83
C LEU A 36 15.86 -17.07 9.19
N LEU A 37 15.71 -16.83 7.89
CA LEU A 37 14.51 -17.21 7.14
C LEU A 37 14.30 -18.73 7.21
N ASN A 38 15.33 -19.53 6.94
CA ASN A 38 15.24 -20.98 7.00
C ASN A 38 14.91 -21.52 8.39
N LEU A 39 15.46 -20.92 9.46
CA LEU A 39 15.07 -21.26 10.83
C LEU A 39 13.58 -20.97 11.10
N SER A 40 13.06 -19.88 10.54
CA SER A 40 11.65 -19.45 10.68
C SER A 40 10.66 -20.36 9.92
N LEU A 41 11.14 -21.20 9.01
CA LEU A 41 10.31 -22.20 8.34
C LEU A 41 9.92 -23.36 9.29
N THR A 42 10.76 -23.66 10.28
CA THR A 42 10.55 -24.80 11.20
C THR A 42 10.38 -24.39 12.66
N THR A 43 10.42 -23.09 12.96
CA THR A 43 10.40 -22.56 14.33
C THR A 43 9.28 -21.54 14.49
N ILE A 44 8.57 -21.62 15.61
CA ILE A 44 7.70 -20.54 16.09
C ILE A 44 8.51 -19.79 17.16
N TRP A 45 8.89 -18.56 16.84
CA TRP A 45 9.63 -17.68 17.75
C TRP A 45 8.78 -17.17 18.92
N SER A 46 9.40 -16.92 20.08
CA SER A 46 8.76 -16.16 21.16
C SER A 46 8.69 -14.67 20.85
N ALA A 47 7.88 -13.91 21.60
CA ALA A 47 7.80 -12.46 21.46
C ALA A 47 9.18 -11.79 21.63
N ASP A 48 9.94 -12.17 22.68
CA ASP A 48 11.30 -11.67 22.90
C ASP A 48 12.24 -11.94 21.71
N GLN A 49 12.12 -13.11 21.07
CA GLN A 49 12.92 -13.45 19.90
C GLN A 49 12.51 -12.63 18.67
N ILE A 50 11.21 -12.37 18.49
CA ILE A 50 10.73 -11.45 17.47
C ILE A 50 11.29 -10.05 17.71
N ALA A 51 11.24 -9.54 18.94
CA ALA A 51 11.83 -8.25 19.27
C ALA A 51 13.32 -8.19 18.93
N LEU A 52 14.10 -9.22 19.27
CA LEU A 52 15.52 -9.30 18.89
C LEU A 52 15.74 -9.25 17.37
N ILE A 53 14.93 -9.97 16.60
CA ILE A 53 15.00 -9.95 15.13
C ILE A 53 14.68 -8.55 14.60
N MET A 54 13.57 -7.95 15.04
CA MET A 54 13.14 -6.63 14.57
C MET A 54 14.13 -5.52 14.98
N SER A 55 14.63 -5.55 16.22
CA SER A 55 15.65 -4.62 16.70
C SER A 55 16.94 -4.70 15.89
N ALA A 56 17.35 -5.89 15.45
CA ALA A 56 18.51 -6.02 14.57
C ALA A 56 18.24 -5.40 13.19
N LEU A 57 17.01 -5.47 12.68
CA LEU A 57 16.63 -4.90 11.39
C LEU A 57 16.52 -3.37 11.40
N VAL A 58 16.22 -2.74 12.53
CA VAL A 58 16.22 -1.26 12.71
C VAL A 58 17.52 -0.71 13.30
N SER A 59 18.51 -1.57 13.56
CA SER A 59 19.80 -1.12 14.09
C SER A 59 20.59 -0.33 13.04
N ASP A 60 21.79 0.15 13.38
CA ASP A 60 22.69 0.89 12.47
C ASP A 60 23.26 0.05 11.30
N ILE A 61 22.53 -0.98 10.84
CA ILE A 61 22.84 -1.72 9.63
C ILE A 61 22.33 -0.94 8.41
N ALA A 62 23.18 -0.83 7.39
CA ALA A 62 22.77 -0.20 6.14
C ALA A 62 21.97 -1.19 5.26
N LEU A 63 20.74 -1.52 5.66
CA LEU A 63 19.91 -2.53 5.01
C LEU A 63 19.73 -2.27 3.51
N GLN A 64 19.57 -1.01 3.11
CA GLN A 64 19.47 -0.60 1.70
C GLN A 64 20.73 -0.95 0.88
N GLN A 65 21.89 -1.08 1.52
CA GLN A 65 23.15 -1.48 0.88
C GLN A 65 23.35 -2.99 0.80
N PHE A 66 22.46 -3.78 1.40
CA PHE A 66 22.55 -5.25 1.33
C PHE A 66 22.42 -5.71 -0.12
N PRO A 67 23.02 -6.86 -0.50
CA PRO A 67 22.74 -7.48 -1.79
C PRO A 67 21.24 -7.72 -1.98
N GLN A 68 20.76 -7.64 -3.21
CA GLN A 68 19.33 -7.77 -3.50
C GLN A 68 18.72 -9.07 -2.95
N ALA A 69 19.44 -10.20 -3.04
CA ALA A 69 18.98 -11.48 -2.52
C ALA A 69 18.78 -11.45 -0.99
N ALA A 70 19.61 -10.70 -0.27
CA ALA A 70 19.47 -10.50 1.16
C ALA A 70 18.24 -9.62 1.49
N ARG A 71 18.03 -8.51 0.77
CA ARG A 71 16.84 -7.66 0.96
C ARG A 71 15.54 -8.40 0.67
N HIS A 72 15.50 -9.17 -0.42
CA HIS A 72 14.38 -10.06 -0.73
C HIS A 72 14.11 -11.06 0.41
N ALA A 73 15.17 -11.63 1.00
CA ALA A 73 15.05 -12.55 2.12
C ALA A 73 14.57 -11.87 3.41
N VAL A 74 14.85 -10.57 3.61
CA VAL A 74 14.25 -9.77 4.70
C VAL A 74 12.73 -9.67 4.51
N PHE A 75 12.23 -9.30 3.34
CA PHE A 75 10.78 -9.26 3.09
C PHE A 75 10.12 -10.64 3.19
N SER A 76 10.81 -11.69 2.71
CA SER A 76 10.35 -13.08 2.88
C SER A 76 10.30 -13.49 4.35
N LEU A 77 11.22 -12.99 5.18
CA LEU A 77 11.21 -13.21 6.62
C LEU A 77 10.02 -12.51 7.27
N PHE A 78 9.72 -11.26 6.93
CA PHE A 78 8.51 -10.58 7.41
C PHE A 78 7.23 -11.37 7.08
N ASP A 79 7.06 -11.76 5.81
CA ASP A 79 5.90 -12.54 5.37
C ASP A 79 5.77 -13.86 6.15
N ARG A 80 6.90 -14.57 6.32
CA ARG A 80 6.93 -15.81 7.10
C ARG A 80 6.57 -15.61 8.56
N LEU A 81 7.07 -14.55 9.18
CA LEU A 81 6.78 -14.24 10.58
C LEU A 81 5.32 -13.80 10.76
N LEU A 82 4.75 -13.07 9.82
CA LEU A 82 3.32 -12.73 9.85
C LEU A 82 2.43 -13.99 9.75
N ASP A 83 2.87 -15.02 9.01
CA ASP A 83 2.15 -16.30 8.95
C ASP A 83 2.27 -17.11 10.25
N ALA A 84 3.47 -17.19 10.82
CA ALA A 84 3.78 -18.16 11.88
C ALA A 84 3.70 -17.57 13.29
N ASN A 85 3.87 -16.26 13.40
CA ASN A 85 4.22 -15.56 14.64
C ASN A 85 3.39 -14.28 14.85
N LEU A 86 2.24 -14.14 14.19
CA LEU A 86 1.42 -12.92 14.25
C LEU A 86 1.16 -12.45 15.69
N ALA A 87 0.71 -13.35 16.56
CA ALA A 87 0.40 -13.03 17.96
C ALA A 87 1.65 -12.60 18.78
N GLN A 88 2.83 -13.09 18.41
CA GLN A 88 4.09 -12.67 19.02
C GLN A 88 4.58 -11.33 18.44
N MET A 89 4.39 -11.09 17.15
CA MET A 89 4.69 -9.81 16.51
C MET A 89 3.82 -8.67 17.07
N GLN A 90 2.53 -8.93 17.31
CA GLN A 90 1.61 -7.94 17.88
C GLN A 90 1.97 -7.49 19.31
N GLN A 91 2.76 -8.28 20.06
CA GLN A 91 3.28 -7.86 21.37
C GLN A 91 4.35 -6.77 21.27
N HIS A 92 4.94 -6.59 20.08
CA HIS A 92 5.94 -5.58 19.77
C HIS A 92 5.51 -4.73 18.57
N ASN A 93 4.23 -4.31 18.58
CA ASN A 93 3.54 -3.64 17.48
C ASN A 93 4.39 -2.58 16.76
N ASP A 94 4.82 -1.56 17.49
CA ASP A 94 5.49 -0.39 16.89
C ASP A 94 6.88 -0.76 16.36
N LEU A 95 7.61 -1.61 17.08
CA LEU A 95 8.93 -2.07 16.66
C LEU A 95 8.86 -2.87 15.35
N VAL A 96 7.84 -3.71 15.19
CA VAL A 96 7.62 -4.47 13.95
C VAL A 96 7.31 -3.52 12.78
N VAL A 97 6.45 -2.53 13.00
CA VAL A 97 6.06 -1.56 11.98
C VAL A 97 7.27 -0.69 11.59
N GLN A 98 8.03 -0.21 12.58
CA GLN A 98 9.28 0.54 12.36
C GLN A 98 10.31 -0.28 11.57
N ALA A 99 10.50 -1.56 11.93
CA ALA A 99 11.39 -2.46 11.19
C ALA A 99 10.98 -2.65 9.74
N PHE A 100 9.68 -2.76 9.49
CA PHE A 100 9.17 -2.88 8.14
C PHE A 100 9.33 -1.58 7.34
N ILE A 101 9.00 -0.42 7.93
CA ILE A 101 9.22 0.90 7.32
C ILE A 101 10.69 1.08 6.97
N HIS A 102 11.59 0.79 7.91
CA HIS A 102 13.02 0.90 7.70
C HIS A 102 13.52 -0.02 6.58
N ALA A 103 12.99 -1.24 6.47
CA ALA A 103 13.36 -2.15 5.39
C ALA A 103 12.82 -1.72 4.01
N LEU A 104 11.62 -1.12 3.97
CA LEU A 104 10.98 -0.67 2.74
C LEU A 104 11.56 0.66 2.23
N ASP A 105 11.97 1.56 3.13
CA ASP A 105 12.49 2.86 2.75
C ASP A 105 13.66 2.73 1.77
N GLY A 106 13.51 3.34 0.59
CA GLY A 106 14.50 3.34 -0.48
C GLY A 106 14.67 2.03 -1.25
N GLU A 107 13.83 1.00 -1.05
CA GLU A 107 13.87 -0.22 -1.88
C GLU A 107 13.46 0.10 -3.33
N LYS A 108 14.16 -0.49 -4.31
CA LYS A 108 13.96 -0.20 -5.74
C LYS A 108 13.80 -1.45 -6.59
N ASP A 109 14.18 -2.61 -6.07
CA ASP A 109 14.11 -3.86 -6.83
C ASP A 109 12.65 -4.35 -6.90
N PRO A 110 12.10 -4.58 -8.11
CA PRO A 110 10.70 -4.96 -8.26
C PRO A 110 10.38 -6.32 -7.62
N ARG A 111 11.36 -7.22 -7.47
CA ARG A 111 11.15 -8.51 -6.80
C ARG A 111 10.94 -8.32 -5.31
N CYS A 112 11.66 -7.38 -4.70
CA CYS A 112 11.46 -7.00 -3.30
C CYS A 112 10.11 -6.30 -3.11
N LEU A 113 9.77 -5.34 -3.99
CA LEU A 113 8.52 -4.59 -3.90
C LEU A 113 7.27 -5.48 -4.03
N LEU A 114 7.31 -6.50 -4.88
CA LEU A 114 6.22 -7.48 -5.01
C LEU A 114 5.99 -8.32 -3.75
N LEU A 115 6.98 -8.44 -2.86
CA LEU A 115 6.79 -9.00 -1.52
C LEU A 115 6.40 -7.93 -0.51
N ALA A 116 7.01 -6.76 -0.61
CA ALA A 116 6.81 -5.68 0.35
C ALA A 116 5.39 -5.13 0.34
N PHE A 117 4.77 -4.83 -0.81
CA PHE A 117 3.44 -4.23 -0.82
C PHE A 117 2.34 -5.13 -0.20
N PRO A 118 2.24 -6.44 -0.53
CA PRO A 118 1.31 -7.32 0.17
C PRO A 118 1.63 -7.47 1.66
N THR A 119 2.91 -7.48 2.03
CA THR A 119 3.34 -7.51 3.45
C THR A 119 2.89 -6.26 4.19
N ALA A 120 3.05 -5.07 3.58
CA ALA A 120 2.56 -3.81 4.12
C ALA A 120 1.04 -3.86 4.35
N GLN A 121 0.28 -4.39 3.40
CA GLN A 121 -1.17 -4.55 3.54
C GLN A 121 -1.55 -5.42 4.75
N ARG A 122 -0.83 -6.52 4.97
CA ARG A 122 -1.02 -7.37 6.16
C ARG A 122 -0.66 -6.64 7.45
N ILE A 123 0.36 -5.80 7.43
CA ILE A 123 0.72 -4.96 8.58
C ILE A 123 -0.43 -4.00 8.91
N TYR A 124 -0.95 -3.28 7.91
CA TYR A 124 -2.14 -2.42 8.08
C TYR A 124 -3.34 -3.18 8.68
N GLN A 125 -3.58 -4.42 8.27
CA GLN A 125 -4.72 -5.22 8.70
C GLN A 125 -4.60 -5.79 10.12
N HIS A 126 -3.38 -6.03 10.60
CA HIS A 126 -3.16 -6.77 11.84
C HIS A 126 -2.50 -5.95 12.96
N PHE A 127 -1.95 -4.79 12.65
CA PHE A 127 -1.23 -3.96 13.61
C PHE A 127 -1.99 -2.67 13.89
N THR A 128 -1.91 -2.22 15.13
CA THR A 128 -2.52 -0.97 15.56
C THR A 128 -1.57 0.16 15.23
N ILE A 129 -1.70 0.75 14.04
CA ILE A 129 -0.77 1.79 13.55
C ILE A 129 -1.32 3.22 13.65
N LEU A 130 -2.62 3.37 13.88
CA LEU A 130 -3.29 4.67 14.02
C LEU A 130 -3.36 5.20 15.47
N ALA A 131 -3.00 4.38 16.47
CA ALA A 131 -3.23 4.75 17.87
C ALA A 131 -2.28 5.84 18.40
N ASP A 132 -1.24 6.21 17.66
CA ASP A 132 -0.11 6.97 18.20
C ASP A 132 -0.21 8.50 18.08
N ALA A 133 -1.28 9.05 17.51
CA ALA A 133 -1.44 10.52 17.50
C ALA A 133 -1.65 11.13 18.92
N ALA A 134 -1.79 10.31 19.97
CA ALA A 134 -2.03 10.76 21.34
C ALA A 134 -1.09 10.14 22.39
N ALA A 135 0.06 9.57 21.98
CA ALA A 135 1.07 9.15 22.96
C ALA A 135 1.59 10.36 23.73
N ALA A 136 1.40 10.37 25.06
CA ALA A 136 1.76 11.50 25.90
C ALA A 136 3.27 11.79 25.83
N GLY A 137 3.66 12.83 25.09
CA GLY A 137 5.04 13.30 24.94
C GLY A 137 5.62 13.22 23.53
N ALA A 138 4.88 12.77 22.52
CA ALA A 138 5.27 12.92 21.12
C ALA A 138 5.22 14.40 20.70
N ASP A 139 6.18 14.84 19.88
CA ASP A 139 6.11 16.15 19.26
C ASP A 139 4.91 16.16 18.30
N PRO A 140 3.98 17.14 18.38
CA PRO A 140 2.89 17.23 17.42
C PRO A 140 3.33 17.34 15.95
N ASP A 141 4.60 17.66 15.70
CA ASP A 141 5.19 17.69 14.35
C ASP A 141 5.79 16.33 13.90
N ASP A 142 5.87 15.32 14.78
CA ASP A 142 6.36 13.99 14.40
C ASP A 142 5.26 13.20 13.66
N ALA A 143 5.57 12.73 12.45
CA ALA A 143 4.67 11.89 11.66
C ALA A 143 4.35 10.59 12.40
N SER A 144 3.07 10.20 12.40
CA SER A 144 2.65 8.91 12.98
C SER A 144 3.25 7.73 12.19
N LEU A 145 3.27 6.53 12.79
CA LEU A 145 3.69 5.32 12.06
C LEU A 145 2.81 5.03 10.85
N ALA A 146 1.51 5.33 10.93
CA ALA A 146 0.60 5.17 9.80
C ALA A 146 0.92 6.15 8.66
N GLU A 147 1.18 7.41 8.98
CA GLU A 147 1.60 8.43 8.01
C GLU A 147 2.94 8.05 7.38
N THR A 148 3.93 7.69 8.19
CA THR A 148 5.25 7.26 7.70
C THR A 148 5.14 6.03 6.81
N LEU A 149 4.32 5.03 7.17
CA LEU A 149 4.09 3.85 6.34
C LEU A 149 3.38 4.21 5.02
N PHE A 150 2.43 5.16 5.06
CA PHE A 150 1.78 5.67 3.87
C PHE A 150 2.77 6.41 2.97
N ASP A 151 3.68 7.21 3.53
CA ASP A 151 4.68 7.96 2.77
C ASP A 151 5.68 7.05 2.06
N VAL A 152 6.26 6.08 2.78
CA VAL A 152 7.21 5.13 2.17
C VAL A 152 6.55 4.22 1.13
N THR A 153 5.23 4.04 1.16
CA THR A 153 4.51 3.23 0.17
C THR A 153 3.97 4.06 -1.00
N SER A 154 3.40 5.24 -0.75
CA SER A 154 2.85 6.13 -1.77
C SER A 154 3.91 6.74 -2.67
N CYS A 155 5.18 6.82 -2.22
CA CYS A 155 6.29 7.33 -3.03
C CYS A 155 6.55 6.54 -4.33
N TYR A 156 6.03 5.30 -4.43
CA TYR A 156 6.13 4.48 -5.62
C TYR A 156 5.08 4.81 -6.69
N PHE A 157 4.11 5.69 -6.40
CA PHE A 157 3.07 6.08 -7.33
C PHE A 157 3.45 7.34 -8.15
N PRO A 158 3.19 7.36 -9.47
CA PRO A 158 2.73 6.24 -10.28
C PRO A 158 3.88 5.27 -10.58
N ILE A 159 3.57 3.98 -10.76
CA ILE A 159 4.57 2.99 -11.15
C ILE A 159 5.10 3.32 -12.54
N THR A 160 6.38 3.73 -12.62
CA THR A 160 7.09 4.04 -13.87
C THR A 160 8.08 2.94 -14.30
N PHE A 161 8.05 1.80 -13.61
CA PHE A 161 8.90 0.65 -13.90
C PHE A 161 8.82 0.24 -15.37
N ARG A 162 9.97 -0.06 -15.96
CA ARG A 162 10.07 -0.65 -17.30
C ARG A 162 10.97 -1.88 -17.19
N PRO A 163 10.45 -3.10 -17.47
CA PRO A 163 11.26 -4.29 -17.37
C PRO A 163 12.44 -4.23 -18.35
N PRO A 164 13.63 -4.70 -17.94
CA PRO A 164 14.78 -4.74 -18.83
C PRO A 164 14.53 -5.69 -20.02
N PRO A 165 15.13 -5.45 -21.20
CA PRO A 165 15.01 -6.36 -22.33
C PRO A 165 15.47 -7.78 -21.96
N GLY A 166 14.60 -8.77 -22.19
CA GLY A 166 14.90 -10.16 -21.86
C GLY A 166 14.89 -10.48 -20.37
N ASP A 167 14.16 -9.71 -19.56
CA ASP A 167 13.99 -9.95 -18.12
C ASP A 167 13.61 -11.42 -17.85
N PRO A 168 14.48 -12.23 -17.19
CA PRO A 168 14.21 -13.63 -16.92
C PRO A 168 13.12 -13.82 -15.86
N PHE A 169 12.78 -12.79 -15.07
CA PHE A 169 11.77 -12.86 -14.02
C PHE A 169 10.37 -12.51 -14.52
N GLY A 170 10.26 -11.82 -15.66
CA GLY A 170 8.98 -11.49 -16.29
C GLY A 170 8.10 -10.57 -15.46
N ILE A 171 8.68 -9.71 -14.61
CA ILE A 171 7.89 -8.78 -13.81
C ILE A 171 7.34 -7.67 -14.71
N THR A 172 6.05 -7.39 -14.56
CA THR A 172 5.35 -6.37 -15.33
C THR A 172 5.03 -5.15 -14.45
N PRO A 173 4.92 -3.94 -15.03
CA PRO A 173 4.43 -2.77 -14.31
C PRO A 173 3.04 -3.00 -13.70
N GLU A 174 2.20 -3.78 -14.38
CA GLU A 174 0.86 -4.12 -13.94
C GLU A 174 0.86 -4.96 -12.65
N GLN A 175 1.80 -5.88 -12.48
CA GLN A 175 1.95 -6.63 -11.23
C GLN A 175 2.30 -5.71 -10.05
N LEU A 176 3.19 -4.73 -10.26
CA LEU A 176 3.55 -3.76 -9.22
C LEU A 176 2.37 -2.85 -8.88
N LYS A 177 1.60 -2.40 -9.88
CA LYS A 177 0.38 -1.62 -9.67
C LYS A 177 -0.67 -2.39 -8.89
N ASN A 178 -0.93 -3.63 -9.28
CA ASN A 178 -1.90 -4.49 -8.59
C ASN A 178 -1.51 -4.80 -7.15
N ALA A 179 -0.22 -4.80 -6.83
CA ALA A 179 0.28 -4.94 -5.48
C ALA A 179 0.22 -3.61 -4.68
N LEU A 180 0.50 -2.46 -5.31
CA LEU A 180 0.52 -1.14 -4.67
C LEU A 180 -0.87 -0.52 -4.50
N HIS A 181 -1.71 -0.49 -5.53
CA HIS A 181 -2.95 0.29 -5.54
C HIS A 181 -3.90 -0.06 -4.38
N PRO A 182 -4.12 -1.34 -4.02
CA PRO A 182 -4.96 -1.67 -2.86
C PRO A 182 -4.43 -1.11 -1.54
N LEU A 183 -3.10 -1.06 -1.37
CA LEU A 183 -2.46 -0.54 -0.17
C LEU A 183 -2.79 0.93 0.07
N LEU A 184 -2.93 1.71 -1.01
CA LEU A 184 -3.15 3.14 -0.93
C LEU A 184 -4.56 3.51 -0.48
N VAL A 185 -5.58 2.68 -0.73
CA VAL A 185 -6.98 3.09 -0.50
C VAL A 185 -7.90 2.02 0.10
N ALA A 186 -7.58 0.73 -0.01
CA ALA A 186 -8.47 -0.34 0.44
C ALA A 186 -8.53 -0.46 1.97
N ILE A 187 -7.61 0.21 2.66
CA ILE A 187 -7.52 0.32 4.11
C ILE A 187 -8.17 1.64 4.53
N PRO A 188 -9.36 1.63 5.19
CA PRO A 188 -10.07 2.84 5.60
C PRO A 188 -9.22 3.80 6.43
N GLU A 189 -8.32 3.24 7.23
CA GLU A 189 -7.38 3.96 8.09
C GLU A 189 -6.42 4.87 7.29
N ASN A 190 -6.20 4.58 6.01
CA ASN A 190 -5.40 5.42 5.12
C ASN A 190 -6.17 6.60 4.54
N ALA A 191 -7.49 6.69 4.70
CA ALA A 191 -8.30 7.73 4.06
C ALA A 191 -7.80 9.18 4.30
N PRO A 192 -7.34 9.57 5.52
CA PRO A 192 -6.82 10.91 5.77
C PRO A 192 -5.59 11.29 4.94
N PHE A 193 -4.79 10.29 4.51
CA PHE A 193 -3.59 10.48 3.70
C PHE A 193 -3.86 10.21 2.22
N ALA A 194 -4.64 9.17 1.93
CA ALA A 194 -4.97 8.70 0.60
C ALA A 194 -5.79 9.71 -0.20
N LEU A 195 -6.82 10.31 0.41
CA LEU A 195 -7.71 11.23 -0.30
C LEU A 195 -7.03 12.53 -0.72
N PRO A 196 -6.28 13.26 0.13
CA PRO A 196 -5.53 14.43 -0.33
C PRO A 196 -4.48 14.04 -1.38
N PHE A 197 -3.77 12.91 -1.18
CA PHE A 197 -2.82 12.40 -2.15
C PHE A 197 -3.46 12.15 -3.53
N LEU A 198 -4.58 11.41 -3.58
CA LEU A 198 -5.27 11.08 -4.83
C LEU A 198 -5.88 12.32 -5.50
N SER A 199 -6.40 13.26 -4.70
CA SER A 199 -6.89 14.55 -5.20
C SER A 199 -5.79 15.30 -5.95
N GLU A 200 -4.59 15.40 -5.36
CA GLU A 200 -3.43 16.00 -6.02
C GLU A 200 -3.08 15.24 -7.32
N LYS A 201 -3.01 13.90 -7.28
CA LYS A 201 -2.61 13.11 -8.45
C LYS A 201 -3.62 13.15 -9.60
N LEU A 202 -4.90 13.38 -9.32
CA LEU A 202 -5.93 13.58 -10.35
C LEU A 202 -5.76 14.90 -11.12
N THR A 203 -5.06 15.88 -10.55
CA THR A 203 -4.76 17.15 -11.22
C THR A 203 -3.42 17.15 -11.97
N ALA A 204 -2.67 16.04 -11.92
CA ALA A 204 -1.36 15.93 -12.55
C ALA A 204 -1.42 16.07 -14.08
N GLU A 205 -0.39 16.67 -14.68
CA GLU A 205 -0.28 16.79 -16.15
C GLU A 205 -0.20 15.42 -16.87
N SER A 206 0.33 14.41 -16.17
CA SER A 206 0.48 13.06 -16.70
C SER A 206 -0.87 12.33 -16.73
N ARG A 207 -1.39 12.08 -17.94
CA ARG A 207 -2.61 11.27 -18.13
C ARG A 207 -2.50 9.87 -17.52
N HIS A 208 -1.32 9.26 -17.57
CA HIS A 208 -1.09 7.97 -16.94
C HIS A 208 -1.22 8.05 -15.42
N ALA A 209 -0.71 9.12 -14.80
CA ALA A 209 -0.85 9.33 -13.35
C ALA A 209 -2.31 9.55 -12.95
N ARG A 210 -3.06 10.36 -13.72
CA ARG A 210 -4.49 10.57 -13.47
C ARG A 210 -5.29 9.28 -13.61
N ARG A 211 -5.02 8.48 -14.65
CA ARG A 211 -5.66 7.17 -14.83
C ARG A 211 -5.35 6.23 -13.67
N ASP A 212 -4.07 6.11 -13.30
CA ASP A 212 -3.67 5.26 -12.18
C ASP A 212 -4.32 5.75 -10.86
N ALA A 213 -4.54 7.07 -10.67
CA ALA A 213 -5.22 7.60 -9.49
C ALA A 213 -6.72 7.24 -9.48
N MET A 214 -7.38 7.25 -10.64
CA MET A 214 -8.76 6.75 -10.78
C MET A 214 -8.85 5.24 -10.56
N GLU A 215 -7.89 4.47 -11.06
CA GLU A 215 -7.78 3.02 -10.79
C GLU A 215 -7.58 2.74 -9.30
N VAL A 216 -6.77 3.53 -8.60
CA VAL A 216 -6.66 3.46 -7.14
C VAL A 216 -8.00 3.77 -6.50
N LEU A 217 -8.63 4.93 -6.77
CA LEU A 217 -9.93 5.30 -6.18
C LEU A 217 -11.02 4.24 -6.39
N ALA A 218 -11.02 3.55 -7.53
CA ALA A 218 -11.96 2.47 -7.83
C ALA A 218 -11.82 1.26 -6.88
N LEU A 219 -10.68 1.11 -6.19
CA LEU A 219 -10.42 0.08 -5.18
C LEU A 219 -10.78 0.53 -3.76
N GLY A 220 -11.42 1.69 -3.59
CA GLY A 220 -11.78 2.28 -2.30
C GLY A 220 -13.24 2.12 -1.83
N PRO A 221 -13.98 1.03 -2.08
CA PRO A 221 -15.36 0.92 -1.60
C PRO A 221 -15.46 0.77 -0.07
N SER A 222 -14.33 0.64 0.63
CA SER A 222 -14.26 0.62 2.10
C SER A 222 -14.17 2.01 2.73
N LEU A 223 -13.83 3.06 1.97
CA LEU A 223 -13.75 4.45 2.44
C LEU A 223 -15.05 4.93 3.09
N GLY A 224 -14.97 5.84 4.08
CA GLY A 224 -16.16 6.42 4.70
C GLY A 224 -16.75 7.59 3.90
N PRO A 225 -18.09 7.80 3.92
CA PRO A 225 -18.70 9.00 3.35
C PRO A 225 -18.11 10.29 3.95
N HIS A 226 -17.85 10.29 5.26
CA HIS A 226 -17.28 11.43 5.97
C HIS A 226 -15.87 11.79 5.50
N ASP A 227 -15.07 10.81 5.09
CA ASP A 227 -13.70 11.02 4.62
C ASP A 227 -13.70 11.60 3.20
N VAL A 228 -14.60 11.11 2.33
CA VAL A 228 -14.67 11.51 0.91
C VAL A 228 -15.27 12.90 0.73
N VAL A 229 -16.29 13.27 1.52
CA VAL A 229 -17.05 14.53 1.35
C VAL A 229 -16.17 15.79 1.27
N PRO A 230 -15.13 15.98 2.11
CA PRO A 230 -14.21 17.12 2.00
C PRO A 230 -13.53 17.27 0.63
N TYR A 231 -13.25 16.17 -0.06
CA TYR A 231 -12.54 16.14 -1.34
C TYR A 231 -13.47 15.99 -2.55
N LEU A 232 -14.74 15.68 -2.31
CA LEU A 232 -15.71 15.26 -3.33
C LEU A 232 -15.80 16.22 -4.53
N GLY A 233 -15.77 17.54 -4.28
CA GLY A 233 -15.83 18.53 -5.36
C GLY A 233 -14.65 18.45 -6.33
N GLU A 234 -13.44 18.33 -5.80
CA GLU A 234 -12.22 18.22 -6.60
C GLU A 234 -12.14 16.88 -7.32
N LEU A 235 -12.37 15.78 -6.58
CA LEU A 235 -12.43 14.43 -7.14
C LEU A 235 -13.43 14.34 -8.29
N TRP A 236 -14.67 14.81 -8.06
CA TRP A 236 -15.72 14.81 -9.07
C TRP A 236 -15.32 15.60 -10.31
N SER A 237 -14.83 16.83 -10.14
CA SER A 237 -14.49 17.69 -11.27
C SER A 237 -13.42 17.08 -12.17
N SER A 238 -12.40 16.47 -11.56
CA SER A 238 -11.29 15.83 -12.26
C SER A 238 -11.74 14.54 -12.97
N ILE A 239 -12.46 13.66 -12.28
CA ILE A 239 -12.91 12.38 -12.84
C ILE A 239 -13.94 12.60 -13.95
N ARG A 240 -14.89 13.53 -13.76
CA ARG A 240 -15.87 13.90 -14.79
C ARG A 240 -15.18 14.41 -16.05
N ALA A 241 -14.14 15.24 -15.91
CA ALA A 241 -13.39 15.76 -17.06
C ALA A 241 -12.76 14.62 -17.89
N GLU A 242 -12.27 13.55 -17.25
CA GLU A 242 -11.73 12.39 -17.97
C GLU A 242 -12.79 11.59 -18.74
N VAL A 243 -14.05 11.55 -18.28
CA VAL A 243 -15.14 10.92 -19.05
C VAL A 243 -15.57 11.82 -20.21
N VAL A 244 -15.71 13.13 -19.97
CA VAL A 244 -16.20 14.08 -20.98
C VAL A 244 -15.18 14.34 -22.09
N HIS A 245 -13.89 14.36 -21.74
CA HIS A 245 -12.79 14.57 -22.67
C HIS A 245 -11.95 13.31 -22.84
N ALA A 246 -12.59 12.14 -22.80
CA ALA A 246 -11.93 10.84 -22.90
C ALA A 246 -11.03 10.77 -24.14
N HIS A 247 -9.74 10.53 -23.92
CA HIS A 247 -8.76 10.36 -24.99
C HIS A 247 -8.63 8.91 -25.46
N ASP A 248 -8.87 7.96 -24.55
CA ASP A 248 -8.83 6.53 -24.79
C ASP A 248 -9.81 5.77 -23.87
N ASP A 249 -10.16 4.55 -24.28
CA ASP A 249 -11.11 3.69 -23.56
C ASP A 249 -10.59 3.24 -22.18
N SER A 250 -9.27 3.30 -21.94
CA SER A 250 -8.69 2.91 -20.65
C SER A 250 -8.94 3.97 -19.60
N GLY A 251 -8.72 5.24 -19.95
CA GLY A 251 -8.98 6.39 -19.09
C GLY A 251 -10.47 6.51 -18.76
N GLU A 252 -11.34 6.38 -19.77
CA GLU A 252 -12.79 6.43 -19.57
C GLU A 252 -13.28 5.33 -18.60
N ARG A 253 -12.81 4.08 -18.79
CA ARG A 253 -13.19 2.98 -17.88
C ARG A 253 -12.74 3.20 -16.45
N ALA A 254 -11.51 3.69 -16.26
CA ALA A 254 -10.99 4.01 -14.92
C ALA A 254 -11.82 5.12 -14.26
N ALA A 255 -12.17 6.16 -15.02
CA ALA A 255 -13.01 7.25 -14.55
C ALA A 255 -14.41 6.80 -14.13
N LEU A 256 -15.07 5.99 -14.96
CA LEU A 256 -16.39 5.44 -14.64
C LEU A 256 -16.34 4.52 -13.41
N ALA A 257 -15.32 3.67 -13.27
CA ALA A 257 -15.15 2.83 -12.10
C ALA A 257 -14.93 3.65 -10.81
N ALA A 258 -14.18 4.76 -10.89
CA ALA A 258 -14.02 5.69 -9.79
C ALA A 258 -15.35 6.38 -9.43
N ILE A 259 -16.16 6.81 -10.42
CA ILE A 259 -17.50 7.36 -10.20
C ILE A 259 -18.39 6.35 -9.47
N THR A 260 -18.48 5.11 -9.96
CA THR A 260 -19.25 4.03 -9.32
C THR A 260 -18.82 3.82 -7.87
N THR A 261 -17.51 3.90 -7.60
CA THR A 261 -17.01 3.75 -6.23
C THR A 261 -17.40 4.94 -5.35
N LEU A 262 -17.26 6.18 -5.84
CA LEU A 262 -17.68 7.38 -5.10
C LEU A 262 -19.18 7.37 -4.80
N THR A 263 -20.03 7.02 -5.77
CA THR A 263 -21.48 6.92 -5.56
C THR A 263 -21.84 5.79 -4.61
N THR A 264 -21.14 4.64 -4.68
CA THR A 264 -21.29 3.54 -3.71
C THR A 264 -20.88 3.96 -2.30
N VAL A 265 -19.81 4.75 -2.16
CA VAL A 265 -19.38 5.29 -0.87
C VAL A 265 -20.43 6.24 -0.32
N LEU A 266 -20.82 7.26 -1.09
CA LEU A 266 -21.82 8.24 -0.68
C LEU A 266 -23.18 7.60 -0.39
N GLY A 267 -23.57 6.57 -1.14
CA GLY A 267 -24.84 5.84 -0.96
C GLY A 267 -25.00 5.18 0.40
N ARG A 268 -23.93 5.06 1.19
CA ARG A 268 -23.98 4.61 2.60
C ARG A 268 -24.48 5.69 3.56
N ASP A 269 -24.58 6.95 3.12
CA ASP A 269 -25.20 8.06 3.84
C ASP A 269 -26.22 8.77 2.93
N ALA A 270 -27.50 8.51 3.18
CA ALA A 270 -28.62 9.03 2.38
C ALA A 270 -28.57 10.55 2.20
N ALA A 271 -28.22 11.30 3.24
CA ALA A 271 -28.16 12.76 3.15
C ALA A 271 -27.02 13.24 2.25
N ARG A 272 -25.90 12.51 2.21
CA ARG A 272 -24.74 12.86 1.38
C ARG A 272 -24.96 12.53 -0.08
N ILE A 273 -25.52 11.35 -0.37
CA ILE A 273 -25.84 10.99 -1.76
C ILE A 273 -26.95 11.89 -2.31
N ASP A 274 -28.01 12.19 -1.55
CA ASP A 274 -29.09 13.08 -2.00
C ASP A 274 -28.57 14.49 -2.34
N ALA A 275 -27.71 15.05 -1.48
CA ALA A 275 -27.06 16.33 -1.75
C ALA A 275 -26.16 16.28 -3.00
N PHE A 276 -25.37 15.22 -3.16
CA PHE A 276 -24.51 15.05 -4.34
C PHE A 276 -25.33 14.95 -5.63
N LEU A 277 -26.43 14.18 -5.62
CA LEU A 277 -27.32 14.04 -6.76
C LEU A 277 -28.01 15.36 -7.11
N ALA A 278 -28.58 16.06 -6.12
CA ALA A 278 -29.34 17.28 -6.32
C ALA A 278 -28.48 18.48 -6.72
N ASP A 279 -27.29 18.63 -6.14
CA ASP A 279 -26.46 19.82 -6.33
C ASP A 279 -25.42 19.65 -7.44
N THR A 280 -24.87 18.44 -7.57
CA THR A 280 -23.73 18.15 -8.45
C THR A 280 -24.18 17.42 -9.71
N ILE A 281 -24.82 16.26 -9.60
CA ILE A 281 -25.23 15.48 -10.78
C ILE A 281 -26.30 16.21 -11.61
N GLU A 282 -27.30 16.79 -10.96
CA GLU A 282 -28.33 17.58 -11.65
C GLU A 282 -27.71 18.71 -12.48
N ARG A 283 -26.78 19.46 -11.86
CA ARG A 283 -26.11 20.62 -12.48
C ARG A 283 -25.16 20.21 -13.60
N ASP A 284 -24.28 19.25 -13.33
CA ASP A 284 -23.12 18.95 -14.17
C ASP A 284 -23.39 17.86 -15.21
N VAL A 285 -24.49 17.12 -15.08
CA VAL A 285 -24.83 15.96 -15.91
C VAL A 285 -26.24 16.08 -16.49
N VAL A 286 -27.28 16.14 -15.66
CA VAL A 286 -28.67 16.07 -16.12
C VAL A 286 -29.06 17.27 -16.97
N ARG A 287 -28.72 18.49 -16.55
CA ARG A 287 -28.99 19.70 -17.35
C ARG A 287 -28.30 19.67 -18.71
N LYS A 288 -27.09 19.12 -18.79
CA LYS A 288 -26.35 18.97 -20.04
C LYS A 288 -26.93 17.89 -20.95
N LEU A 289 -27.50 16.82 -20.38
CA LEU A 289 -28.22 15.79 -21.15
C LEU A 289 -29.50 16.31 -21.77
N ASN A 290 -30.17 17.25 -21.10
CA ASN A 290 -31.41 17.86 -21.58
C ASN A 290 -31.17 19.00 -22.58
N ASP A 291 -29.92 19.36 -22.86
CA ASP A 291 -29.55 20.35 -23.87
C ASP A 291 -29.42 19.65 -25.24
N PRO A 292 -30.33 19.94 -26.20
CA PRO A 292 -30.35 19.27 -27.50
C PRO A 292 -29.12 19.55 -28.37
N ASP A 293 -28.34 20.60 -28.04
CA ASP A 293 -27.12 20.98 -28.77
C ASP A 293 -25.83 20.46 -28.07
N ALA A 294 -25.96 19.66 -27.00
CA ALA A 294 -24.81 19.18 -26.24
C ALA A 294 -24.03 18.07 -26.96
N ASN A 295 -22.83 18.41 -27.43
CA ASN A 295 -21.86 17.46 -28.01
C ASN A 295 -21.36 16.38 -27.02
N GLU A 296 -21.67 16.52 -25.72
CA GLU A 296 -21.18 15.66 -24.63
C GLU A 296 -22.26 14.69 -24.11
N ALA A 297 -23.42 14.58 -24.75
CA ALA A 297 -24.56 13.80 -24.25
C ALA A 297 -24.23 12.32 -24.01
N THR A 298 -23.41 11.70 -24.86
CA THR A 298 -22.99 10.30 -24.69
C THR A 298 -22.14 10.11 -23.42
N ALA A 299 -21.20 11.02 -23.16
CA ALA A 299 -20.34 10.96 -21.98
C ALA A 299 -21.15 11.10 -20.69
N HIS A 300 -22.06 12.08 -20.65
CA HIS A 300 -22.97 12.26 -19.50
C HIS A 300 -23.92 11.07 -19.32
N GLY A 301 -24.37 10.43 -20.40
CA GLY A 301 -25.19 9.22 -20.32
C GLY A 301 -24.46 8.05 -19.67
N LYS A 302 -23.15 7.89 -19.97
CA LYS A 302 -22.29 6.90 -19.30
C LYS A 302 -22.12 7.19 -17.81
N ILE A 303 -21.97 8.46 -17.43
CA ILE A 303 -21.88 8.89 -16.03
C ILE A 303 -23.15 8.53 -15.25
N VAL A 304 -24.35 8.75 -15.83
CA VAL A 304 -25.63 8.38 -15.17
C VAL A 304 -25.77 6.87 -15.00
N ALA A 305 -25.21 6.09 -15.92
CA ALA A 305 -25.27 4.63 -15.88
C ALA A 305 -24.30 4.00 -14.87
N ALA A 306 -23.25 4.73 -14.47
CA ALA A 306 -22.19 4.28 -13.55
C ALA A 306 -22.53 4.56 -12.09
#